data_AF-A0A7G6WXI1-F1
#
_entry.id   AF-A0A7G6WXI1-F1
#
_cell.length_a   1.000
_cell.length_b   1.000
_cell.length_c   1.000
_cell.angle_alpha   90.00
_cell.angle_beta   90.00
_cell.angle_gamma   90.00
#
_symmetry.space_group_name_H-M   'P 1'
#
loop_
_entity.id
_entity.type
_entity.pdbx_description
1 polymer ?
#
loop_
_entity_poly.entity_id
_entity_poly.type
_entity_poly.pdbx_seq_one_letter_code
_entity_poly.pdbx_strand_id
1 'polypeptide(L)'
;MRTAVLTDKAAVDRLTKLGLDVETIHKVLRQADAEAATCTKLDPPYMGGSLRHGRTVRFLREELLPRDWDYDNPRNQCRIISPAGDFAVVASSGDAATGNERMKPTTKNPKGITIFEAVATNQLTFDLGSDFEPERKTPELLTWLLLYWFDDGEIRSELSLPRSMEGSYINDWDVRIIFPSVPRDPGPYVGAAPGSSDGDSSSDAAAYEVPVSRRA
;
A
#
# COMPACT_ATOMS: atom_id res chain seq x y z
N MET A 1 21.96 -2.57 -8.23
CA MET A 1 21.90 -3.45 -7.03
C MET A 1 20.91 -4.57 -7.29
N ARG A 2 21.08 -5.77 -6.70
CA ARG A 2 20.12 -6.89 -6.85
C ARG A 2 19.04 -6.78 -5.78
N THR A 3 17.76 -6.94 -6.14
CA THR A 3 16.65 -7.03 -5.18
C THR A 3 16.86 -8.20 -4.22
N ALA A 4 16.78 -7.94 -2.91
CA ALA A 4 16.79 -8.98 -1.89
C ALA A 4 15.37 -9.55 -1.74
N VAL A 5 15.18 -10.82 -2.04
CA VAL A 5 13.90 -11.52 -1.87
C VAL A 5 14.02 -12.45 -0.67
N LEU A 6 13.17 -12.24 0.33
CA LEU A 6 13.10 -13.05 1.55
C LEU A 6 11.81 -13.85 1.52
N THR A 7 11.92 -15.16 1.77
CA THR A 7 10.81 -16.12 1.84
C THR A 7 10.92 -16.96 3.11
N ASP A 8 9.89 -17.75 3.41
CA ASP A 8 9.85 -18.72 4.50
C ASP A 8 10.32 -18.13 5.84
N LYS A 9 11.24 -18.82 6.53
CA LYS A 9 11.80 -18.39 7.81
C LYS A 9 12.46 -17.02 7.73
N ALA A 10 13.17 -16.71 6.64
CA ALA A 10 13.85 -15.41 6.50
C ALA A 10 12.84 -14.26 6.40
N ALA A 11 11.69 -14.49 5.74
CA ALA A 11 10.62 -13.52 5.68
C ALA A 11 9.98 -13.28 7.05
N VAL A 12 9.65 -14.36 7.76
CA VAL A 12 9.06 -14.28 9.11
C VAL A 12 10.02 -13.56 10.07
N ASP A 13 11.29 -13.96 10.10
CA ASP A 13 12.30 -13.36 10.98
C ASP A 13 12.49 -11.86 10.66
N ARG A 14 12.38 -11.46 9.38
CA ARG A 14 12.47 -10.05 8.99
C ARG A 14 11.21 -9.26 9.37
N LEU A 15 10.01 -9.80 9.18
CA LEU A 15 8.77 -9.15 9.62
C LEU A 15 8.79 -8.90 11.13
N THR A 16 9.17 -9.91 11.91
CA THR A 16 9.24 -9.77 13.38
C THR A 16 10.21 -8.68 13.80
N LYS A 17 11.35 -8.51 13.11
CA LYS A 17 12.28 -7.40 13.35
C LYS A 17 11.70 -6.03 13.01
N LEU A 18 10.76 -5.96 12.06
CA LEU A 18 9.98 -4.76 11.76
C LEU A 18 8.77 -4.61 12.69
N GLY A 19 8.68 -5.44 13.74
CA GLY A 19 7.55 -5.46 14.67
C GLY A 19 6.25 -6.00 14.05
N LEU A 20 6.25 -6.56 12.85
CA LEU A 20 5.07 -7.10 12.19
C LEU A 20 5.06 -8.63 12.25
N ASP A 21 3.90 -9.23 12.02
CA ASP A 21 3.75 -10.68 11.93
C ASP A 21 2.73 -11.07 10.86
N VAL A 22 2.91 -12.29 10.34
CA VAL A 22 2.10 -12.83 9.25
C VAL A 22 0.64 -13.02 9.66
N GLU A 23 0.39 -13.43 10.90
CA GLU A 23 -0.95 -13.73 11.39
C GLU A 23 -1.83 -12.47 11.41
N THR A 24 -1.31 -11.37 11.95
CA THR A 24 -1.95 -10.05 11.97
C THR A 24 -2.26 -9.57 10.55
N ILE A 25 -1.29 -9.63 9.63
CA ILE A 25 -1.50 -9.20 8.24
C ILE A 25 -2.58 -10.06 7.58
N HIS A 26 -2.54 -11.37 7.76
CA HIS A 26 -3.54 -12.28 7.20
C HIS A 26 -4.93 -12.07 7.77
N LYS A 27 -5.04 -11.77 9.08
CA LYS A 27 -6.30 -11.42 9.74
C LYS A 27 -6.90 -10.17 9.10
N VAL A 28 -6.10 -9.11 8.97
CA VAL A 28 -6.52 -7.84 8.36
C VAL A 28 -6.99 -8.03 6.93
N LEU A 29 -6.21 -8.72 6.08
CA LEU A 29 -6.57 -8.90 4.67
C LEU A 29 -7.84 -9.73 4.49
N ARG A 30 -8.03 -10.78 5.30
CA ARG A 30 -9.26 -11.58 5.28
C ARG A 30 -10.48 -10.78 5.72
N GLN A 31 -10.38 -9.98 6.77
CA GLN A 31 -11.49 -9.13 7.22
C GLN A 31 -11.84 -8.06 6.19
N ALA A 32 -10.83 -7.41 5.60
CA ALA A 32 -11.02 -6.40 4.56
C ALA A 32 -11.69 -6.99 3.31
N ASP A 33 -11.32 -8.21 2.92
CA ASP A 33 -11.95 -8.89 1.80
C ASP A 33 -13.38 -9.34 2.10
N ALA A 34 -13.64 -9.85 3.30
CA ALA A 34 -14.99 -10.21 3.72
C ALA A 34 -15.95 -9.02 3.71
N GLU A 35 -15.50 -7.84 4.15
CA GLU A 35 -16.31 -6.62 4.03
C GLU A 35 -16.47 -6.17 2.57
N ALA A 36 -15.42 -6.26 1.75
CA ALA A 36 -15.53 -5.94 0.33
C ALA A 36 -16.48 -6.89 -0.43
N ALA A 37 -16.57 -8.15 0.01
CA ALA A 37 -17.44 -9.16 -0.57
C ALA A 37 -18.94 -8.90 -0.33
N THR A 38 -19.30 -7.93 0.52
CA THR A 38 -20.70 -7.50 0.66
C THR A 38 -21.16 -6.62 -0.49
N CYS A 39 -20.23 -6.08 -1.29
CA CYS A 39 -20.58 -5.36 -2.51
C CYS A 39 -21.20 -6.29 -3.55
N THR A 40 -22.19 -5.77 -4.25
CA THR A 40 -22.97 -6.47 -5.27
C THR A 40 -22.77 -5.82 -6.63
N LYS A 41 -23.36 -6.42 -7.67
CA LYS A 41 -23.39 -5.83 -9.02
C LYS A 41 -24.22 -4.54 -9.11
N LEU A 42 -25.00 -4.21 -8.07
CA LEU A 42 -25.78 -2.97 -8.01
C LEU A 42 -24.95 -1.80 -7.47
N ASP A 43 -23.82 -2.08 -6.82
CA ASP A 43 -22.88 -1.05 -6.37
C ASP A 43 -22.05 -0.51 -7.55
N PRO A 44 -21.52 0.73 -7.44
CA PRO A 44 -20.56 1.24 -8.41
C PRO A 44 -19.36 0.30 -8.58
N PRO A 45 -18.83 0.11 -9.82
CA PRO A 45 -17.78 -0.87 -10.08
C PRO A 45 -16.49 -0.72 -9.24
N TYR A 46 -16.18 0.50 -8.77
CA TYR A 46 -14.99 0.77 -7.95
C TYR A 46 -15.21 0.48 -6.46
N MET A 47 -16.46 0.37 -5.99
CA MET A 47 -16.81 0.35 -4.57
C MET A 47 -16.12 -0.77 -3.81
N GLY A 48 -16.15 -2.00 -4.34
CA GLY A 48 -15.52 -3.15 -3.69
C GLY A 48 -14.01 -2.98 -3.48
N GLY A 49 -13.32 -2.42 -4.49
CA GLY A 49 -11.88 -2.14 -4.41
C GLY A 49 -11.56 -1.05 -3.38
N SER A 50 -12.32 0.05 -3.39
CA SER A 50 -12.14 1.17 -2.46
C SER A 50 -12.46 0.77 -1.02
N LEU A 51 -13.54 0.01 -0.80
CA LEU A 51 -13.90 -0.50 0.51
C LEU A 51 -12.81 -1.42 1.04
N ARG A 52 -12.34 -2.37 0.22
CA ARG A 52 -11.24 -3.27 0.60
C ARG A 52 -10.00 -2.49 1.03
N HIS A 53 -9.58 -1.51 0.24
CA HIS A 53 -8.42 -0.68 0.58
C HIS A 53 -8.61 0.05 1.91
N GLY A 54 -9.74 0.75 2.07
CA GLY A 54 -10.05 1.50 3.29
C GLY A 54 -10.12 0.59 4.53
N ARG A 55 -10.64 -0.64 4.39
CA ARG A 55 -10.67 -1.63 5.47
C ARG A 55 -9.31 -2.22 5.79
N THR A 56 -8.48 -2.51 4.79
CA THR A 56 -7.10 -2.90 5.05
C THR A 56 -6.37 -1.84 5.88
N VAL A 57 -6.48 -0.56 5.51
CA VAL A 57 -5.87 0.55 6.28
C VAL A 57 -6.42 0.62 7.70
N ARG A 58 -7.74 0.58 7.85
CA ARG A 58 -8.40 0.64 9.17
C ARG A 58 -7.98 -0.52 10.07
N PHE A 59 -8.10 -1.75 9.60
CA PHE A 59 -7.80 -2.93 10.41
C PHE A 59 -6.31 -3.05 10.73
N LEU A 60 -5.41 -2.64 9.81
CA LEU A 60 -4.00 -2.49 10.17
C LEU A 60 -3.82 -1.54 11.36
N ARG A 61 -4.46 -0.37 11.35
CA ARG A 61 -4.37 0.57 12.47
C ARG A 61 -4.95 -0.03 13.76
N GLU A 62 -6.11 -0.67 13.70
CA GLU A 62 -6.72 -1.31 14.87
C GLU A 62 -5.81 -2.38 15.52
N GLU A 63 -5.07 -3.14 14.72
CA GLU A 63 -4.11 -4.14 15.23
C GLU A 63 -2.78 -3.52 15.70
N LEU A 64 -2.31 -2.45 15.06
CA LEU A 64 -0.96 -1.90 15.26
C LEU A 64 -0.89 -0.79 16.31
N LEU A 65 -1.92 0.07 16.43
CA LEU A 65 -1.93 1.17 17.41
C LEU A 65 -1.81 0.69 18.87
N PRO A 66 -2.42 -0.44 19.30
CA PRO A 66 -2.19 -0.98 20.64
C PRO A 66 -0.74 -1.44 20.92
N ARG A 67 0.12 -1.47 19.90
CA ARG A 67 1.53 -1.91 19.97
C ARG A 67 2.49 -0.73 19.81
N ASP A 68 2.04 0.47 20.19
CA ASP A 68 2.77 1.74 20.14
C ASP A 68 3.13 2.22 18.72
N TRP A 69 2.43 1.74 17.69
CA TRP A 69 2.50 2.34 16.36
C TRP A 69 1.65 3.62 16.33
N ASP A 70 1.96 4.51 15.39
CA ASP A 70 1.18 5.72 15.16
C ASP A 70 0.67 5.77 13.70
N TYR A 71 -0.07 6.81 13.32
CA TYR A 71 -0.51 7.01 11.95
C TYR A 71 -0.62 8.48 11.59
N ASP A 72 -0.46 8.78 10.31
CA ASP A 72 -0.83 10.06 9.74
C ASP A 72 -1.32 9.91 8.29
N ASN A 73 -1.70 11.04 7.68
CA ASN A 73 -2.28 11.05 6.33
C ASN A 73 -1.78 12.25 5.49
N PRO A 74 -0.46 12.50 5.37
CA PRO A 74 0.05 13.63 4.59
C PRO A 74 -0.40 13.51 3.14
N ARG A 75 -1.08 14.54 2.62
CA ARG A 75 -1.64 14.54 1.26
C ARG A 75 -2.44 13.26 0.95
N ASN A 76 -3.26 12.81 1.92
CA ASN A 76 -4.08 11.59 1.86
C ASN A 76 -3.30 10.26 1.75
N GLN A 77 -1.99 10.26 2.00
CA GLN A 77 -1.23 9.02 2.08
C GLN A 77 -1.40 8.38 3.45
N CYS A 78 -2.24 7.35 3.55
CA CYS A 78 -2.49 6.63 4.80
C CYS A 78 -1.24 5.85 5.25
N ARG A 79 -0.39 6.47 6.07
CA ARG A 79 0.79 5.83 6.66
C ARG A 79 0.43 5.24 8.02
N ILE A 80 1.07 4.13 8.36
CA ILE A 80 1.17 3.61 9.72
C ILE A 80 2.65 3.66 10.09
N ILE A 81 2.98 4.41 11.13
CA ILE A 81 4.34 4.76 11.53
C ILE A 81 4.79 3.78 12.61
N SER A 82 5.99 3.21 12.43
CA SER A 82 6.62 2.32 13.41
C SER A 82 6.83 3.00 14.77
N PRO A 83 6.91 2.25 15.88
CA PRO A 83 7.08 2.83 17.22
C PRO A 83 8.34 3.69 17.39
N ALA A 84 9.41 3.36 16.66
CA ALA A 84 10.65 4.14 16.66
C ALA A 84 10.59 5.38 15.75
N GLY A 85 9.57 5.50 14.90
CA GLY A 85 9.45 6.59 13.93
C GLY A 85 10.51 6.55 12.82
N ASP A 86 11.11 5.40 12.56
CA ASP A 86 12.20 5.21 11.58
C ASP A 86 11.68 4.71 10.22
N PHE A 87 10.52 4.05 10.18
CA PHE A 87 9.81 3.72 8.95
C PHE A 87 8.29 3.80 9.07
N ALA A 88 7.63 3.86 7.92
CA ALA A 88 6.18 3.75 7.76
C ALA A 88 5.80 2.59 6.83
N VAL A 89 4.58 2.10 7.01
CA VAL A 89 3.92 1.14 6.12
C VAL A 89 2.75 1.80 5.43
N VAL A 90 2.63 1.58 4.12
CA VAL A 90 1.51 2.00 3.30
C VAL A 90 0.91 0.77 2.62
N ALA A 91 -0.40 0.58 2.79
CA ALA A 91 -1.12 -0.52 2.14
C ALA A 91 -1.42 -0.17 0.68
N SER A 92 -1.20 -1.09 -0.26
CA SER A 92 -1.50 -0.88 -1.68
C SER A 92 -1.88 -2.18 -2.37
N SER A 93 -2.82 -2.10 -3.31
CA SER A 93 -3.03 -3.17 -4.29
C SER A 93 -1.80 -3.30 -5.19
N GLY A 94 -1.34 -4.53 -5.35
CA GLY A 94 -0.36 -4.92 -6.36
C GLY A 94 -1.02 -5.58 -7.57
N ASP A 95 -0.22 -6.19 -8.41
CA ASP A 95 -0.65 -6.97 -9.58
C ASP A 95 -0.56 -8.48 -9.32
N ALA A 96 -0.80 -9.27 -10.37
CA ALA A 96 -0.69 -10.73 -10.31
C ALA A 96 0.73 -11.26 -10.02
N ALA A 97 1.77 -10.42 -10.00
CA ALA A 97 3.12 -10.79 -9.59
C ALA A 97 3.39 -10.61 -8.10
N THR A 98 2.47 -9.98 -7.36
CA THR A 98 2.54 -9.84 -5.90
C THR A 98 2.63 -11.20 -5.23
N GLY A 99 3.56 -11.35 -4.29
CA GLY A 99 3.81 -12.60 -3.56
C GLY A 99 4.44 -13.71 -4.41
N ASN A 100 4.82 -13.46 -5.66
CA ASN A 100 5.55 -14.41 -6.49
C ASN A 100 7.04 -14.07 -6.51
N GLU A 101 7.87 -14.97 -5.96
CA GLU A 101 9.33 -14.78 -5.86
C GLU A 101 10.03 -14.68 -7.22
N ARG A 102 9.44 -15.22 -8.29
CA ARG A 102 10.03 -15.31 -9.63
C ARG A 102 9.60 -14.18 -10.56
N MET A 103 8.61 -13.40 -10.16
CA MET A 103 8.06 -12.30 -10.94
C MET A 103 8.32 -10.97 -10.26
N LYS A 104 8.23 -9.88 -11.02
CA LYS A 104 8.43 -8.53 -10.51
C LYS A 104 7.06 -7.83 -10.37
N PRO A 105 6.59 -7.57 -9.14
CA PRO A 105 5.31 -6.91 -8.96
C PRO A 105 5.41 -5.42 -9.24
N THR A 106 4.29 -4.85 -9.64
CA THR A 106 4.02 -3.41 -9.61
C THR A 106 2.74 -3.11 -8.83
N THR A 107 2.48 -1.83 -8.59
CA THR A 107 1.22 -1.38 -8.00
C THR A 107 0.11 -1.38 -9.04
N LYS A 108 -1.10 -1.82 -8.66
CA LYS A 108 -2.25 -1.89 -9.59
C LYS A 108 -2.65 -0.52 -10.14
N ASN A 109 -2.67 0.48 -9.27
CA ASN A 109 -3.10 1.83 -9.58
C ASN A 109 -1.90 2.78 -9.60
N PRO A 110 -1.93 3.85 -10.41
CA PRO A 110 -0.88 4.86 -10.43
C PRO A 110 -0.73 5.49 -9.04
N LYS A 111 0.50 5.86 -8.72
CA LYS A 111 0.90 6.48 -7.46
C LYS A 111 1.19 7.96 -7.68
N GLY A 112 0.72 8.76 -6.72
CA GLY A 112 0.92 10.20 -6.73
C GLY A 112 2.28 10.62 -6.18
N ILE A 113 2.46 11.93 -6.11
CA ILE A 113 3.71 12.58 -5.71
C ILE A 113 4.23 12.11 -4.34
N THR A 114 3.35 11.79 -3.40
CA THR A 114 3.76 11.37 -2.05
C THR A 114 4.52 10.04 -2.07
N ILE A 115 4.14 9.08 -2.92
CA ILE A 115 4.91 7.84 -3.09
C ILE A 115 6.19 8.10 -3.85
N PHE A 116 6.17 8.96 -4.87
CA PHE A 116 7.38 9.33 -5.60
C PHE A 116 8.44 9.93 -4.67
N GLU A 117 8.05 10.89 -3.81
CA GLU A 117 8.91 11.47 -2.78
C GLU A 117 9.42 10.39 -1.81
N ALA A 118 8.55 9.49 -1.35
CA ALA A 118 8.93 8.39 -0.46
C ALA A 118 9.93 7.41 -1.10
N VAL A 119 9.80 7.12 -2.39
CA VAL A 119 10.75 6.28 -3.13
C VAL A 119 12.11 6.99 -3.25
N ALA A 120 12.13 8.30 -3.51
CA ALA A 120 13.38 9.07 -3.54
C ALA A 120 14.07 9.09 -2.16
N THR A 121 13.30 9.23 -1.08
CA THR A 121 13.78 9.12 0.31
C THR A 121 14.37 7.74 0.60
N ASN A 122 13.70 6.67 0.14
CA ASN A 122 14.21 5.30 0.31
C ASN A 122 15.57 5.11 -0.37
N GLN A 123 15.75 5.62 -1.60
CA GLN A 123 17.03 5.54 -2.33
C GLN A 123 18.16 6.19 -1.54
N LEU A 124 17.95 7.44 -1.08
CA LEU A 124 18.95 8.18 -0.32
C LEU A 124 19.30 7.47 0.99
N THR A 125 18.30 7.05 1.75
CA THR A 125 18.52 6.42 3.07
C THR A 125 19.19 5.05 2.95
N PHE A 126 18.83 4.26 1.93
CA PHE A 126 19.40 2.93 1.74
C PHE A 126 20.82 2.98 1.16
N ASP A 127 21.11 3.92 0.25
CA ASP A 127 22.45 4.10 -0.33
C ASP A 127 23.45 4.70 0.68
N LEU A 128 22.99 5.53 1.62
CA LEU A 128 23.83 6.13 2.68
C LEU A 128 24.13 5.18 3.84
N GLY A 129 23.58 3.96 3.83
CA GLY A 129 23.74 2.92 4.85
C GLY A 129 25.16 2.34 5.03
N SER A 130 26.21 3.05 4.61
CA SER A 130 27.59 2.66 4.92
C SER A 130 28.55 3.77 5.36
N ASP A 131 28.33 5.07 5.16
CA ASP A 131 29.39 6.07 5.45
C ASP A 131 28.98 7.54 5.65
N PHE A 132 27.71 7.89 5.92
CA PHE A 132 27.33 9.30 6.04
C PHE A 132 26.39 9.62 7.21
N GLU A 133 26.82 10.52 8.09
CA GLU A 133 26.00 11.19 9.10
C GLU A 133 25.69 12.62 8.60
N PRO A 134 24.51 12.90 8.03
CA PRO A 134 24.10 14.26 7.76
C PRO A 134 23.45 14.89 9.00
N GLU A 135 23.75 16.17 9.25
CA GLU A 135 23.09 17.00 10.25
C GLU A 135 21.55 16.92 10.13
N ARG A 136 20.90 16.72 11.29
CA ARG A 136 19.45 16.51 11.48
C ARG A 136 18.57 17.41 10.59
N LYS A 137 18.20 16.89 9.42
CA LYS A 137 16.82 17.00 8.91
C LYS A 137 16.04 15.82 9.49
N THR A 138 14.73 15.96 9.69
CA THR A 138 13.83 14.90 10.15
C THR A 138 14.29 13.53 9.64
N PRO A 139 14.41 12.48 10.49
CA PRO A 139 14.83 11.17 10.02
C PRO A 139 13.96 10.80 8.82
N GLU A 140 14.63 10.53 7.70
CA GLU A 140 14.00 10.27 6.43
C GLU A 140 13.27 8.92 6.53
N LEU A 141 11.95 9.01 6.78
CA LEU A 141 11.10 7.89 7.12
C LEU A 141 11.02 6.90 5.95
N LEU A 142 11.69 5.76 6.06
CA LEU A 142 11.61 4.70 5.06
C LEU A 142 10.14 4.29 4.87
N THR A 143 9.68 4.19 3.63
CA THR A 143 8.30 3.84 3.34
C THR A 143 8.23 2.46 2.70
N TRP A 144 7.73 1.49 3.48
CA TRP A 144 7.42 0.13 3.03
C TRP A 144 6.02 0.08 2.44
N LEU A 145 5.85 -0.70 1.37
CA LEU A 145 4.53 -1.03 0.84
C LEU A 145 4.09 -2.42 1.27
N LEU A 146 2.96 -2.49 1.97
CA LEU A 146 2.22 -3.75 2.10
C LEU A 146 1.42 -3.94 0.81
N LEU A 147 1.99 -4.72 -0.12
CA LEU A 147 1.33 -5.12 -1.34
C LEU A 147 0.41 -6.30 -1.09
N TYR A 148 -0.78 -6.25 -1.67
CA TYR A 148 -1.72 -7.36 -1.67
C TYR A 148 -2.33 -7.58 -3.05
N TRP A 149 -2.60 -8.84 -3.37
CA TRP A 149 -3.29 -9.28 -4.56
C TRP A 149 -4.35 -10.31 -4.17
N PHE A 150 -5.55 -10.13 -4.71
CA PHE A 150 -6.69 -11.01 -4.49
C PHE A 150 -7.01 -11.69 -5.82
N ASP A 151 -6.98 -13.02 -5.85
CA ASP A 151 -7.53 -13.81 -6.95
C ASP A 151 -8.68 -14.71 -6.44
N ASP A 152 -9.15 -15.64 -7.27
CA ASP A 152 -10.33 -16.45 -6.95
C ASP A 152 -10.08 -17.57 -5.93
N GLY A 153 -8.81 -17.86 -5.58
CA GLY A 153 -8.46 -18.96 -4.68
C GLY A 153 -7.55 -18.56 -3.52
N GLU A 154 -6.84 -17.45 -3.63
CA GLU A 154 -5.92 -17.00 -2.59
C GLU A 154 -5.81 -15.48 -2.46
N ILE A 155 -5.33 -15.05 -1.31
CA ILE A 155 -4.80 -13.71 -1.08
C ILE A 155 -3.30 -13.85 -0.97
N ARG A 156 -2.59 -13.19 -1.89
CA ARG A 156 -1.13 -13.06 -1.88
C ARG A 156 -0.74 -11.69 -1.38
N SER A 157 0.36 -11.62 -0.65
CA SER A 157 0.83 -10.36 -0.09
C SER A 157 2.31 -10.38 0.22
N GLU A 158 2.92 -9.21 0.21
CA GLU A 158 4.32 -9.01 0.53
C GLU A 158 4.52 -7.62 1.16
N LEU A 159 5.57 -7.47 1.96
CA LEU A 159 6.03 -6.18 2.47
C LEU A 159 7.32 -5.83 1.74
N SER A 160 7.25 -4.82 0.90
CA SER A 160 8.32 -4.51 -0.06
C SER A 160 8.77 -3.06 0.05
N LEU A 161 10.09 -2.86 0.02
CA LEU A 161 10.72 -1.55 0.05
C LEU A 161 10.95 -1.10 -1.41
N PRO A 162 10.21 -0.10 -1.91
CA PRO A 162 10.35 0.33 -3.29
C PRO A 162 11.67 1.07 -3.51
N ARG A 163 12.34 0.73 -4.60
CA ARG A 163 13.58 1.36 -5.05
C ARG A 163 13.33 2.42 -6.11
N SER A 164 12.49 2.14 -7.10
CA SER A 164 12.27 3.08 -8.21
C SER A 164 10.85 3.04 -8.76
N MET A 165 10.51 4.10 -9.48
CA MET A 165 9.26 4.24 -10.22
C MET A 165 9.54 4.50 -11.70
N GLU A 166 8.65 4.02 -12.55
CA GLU A 166 8.57 4.36 -13.97
C GLU A 166 7.19 4.95 -14.26
N GLY A 167 7.17 6.22 -14.66
CA GLY A 167 5.95 7.02 -14.64
C GLY A 167 5.35 7.05 -13.22
N SER A 168 4.08 6.69 -13.10
CA SER A 168 3.36 6.65 -11.82
C SER A 168 3.36 5.26 -11.16
N TYR A 169 4.16 4.30 -11.64
CA TYR A 169 4.13 2.92 -11.14
C TYR A 169 5.48 2.53 -10.53
N ILE A 170 5.45 1.77 -9.44
CA ILE A 170 6.69 1.22 -8.88
C ILE A 170 7.18 0.10 -9.79
N ASN A 171 8.41 0.21 -10.26
CA ASN A 171 8.99 -0.74 -11.19
C ASN A 171 10.20 -1.48 -10.61
N ASP A 172 10.71 -1.14 -9.43
CA ASP A 172 11.81 -1.84 -8.77
C ASP A 172 11.76 -1.80 -7.24
N TRP A 173 12.42 -2.77 -6.60
CA TRP A 173 12.37 -3.00 -5.16
C TRP A 173 13.77 -3.29 -4.59
N ASP A 174 14.08 -2.74 -3.42
CA ASP A 174 15.29 -3.08 -2.67
C ASP A 174 15.14 -4.40 -1.93
N VAL A 175 14.04 -4.52 -1.21
CA VAL A 175 13.70 -5.71 -0.41
C VAL A 175 12.27 -6.12 -0.72
N ARG A 176 12.05 -7.42 -0.88
CA ARG A 176 10.72 -8.03 -0.94
C ARG A 176 10.62 -9.09 0.15
N ILE A 177 9.75 -8.88 1.11
CA ILE A 177 9.46 -9.83 2.18
C ILE A 177 8.16 -10.53 1.82
N ILE A 178 8.28 -11.73 1.23
CA ILE A 178 7.14 -12.50 0.74
C ILE A 178 6.73 -13.47 1.82
N PHE A 179 5.46 -13.43 2.22
CA PHE A 179 4.88 -14.32 3.20
C PHE A 179 3.86 -15.28 2.55
N PRO A 180 3.53 -16.41 3.21
CA PRO A 180 2.62 -17.41 2.66
C PRO A 180 1.28 -16.80 2.23
N SER A 181 0.67 -17.32 1.18
CA SER A 181 -0.68 -16.92 0.81
C SER A 181 -1.71 -17.47 1.80
N VAL A 182 -2.90 -16.85 1.83
CA VAL A 182 -4.05 -17.41 2.52
C VAL A 182 -5.09 -17.90 1.53
N PRO A 183 -5.72 -19.06 1.77
CA PRO A 183 -6.88 -19.47 1.00
C PRO A 183 -7.96 -18.40 1.06
N ARG A 184 -8.62 -18.20 -0.07
CA ARG A 184 -9.74 -17.29 -0.23
C ARG A 184 -10.93 -18.07 -0.76
N ASP A 185 -12.05 -17.97 -0.06
CA ASP A 185 -13.29 -18.51 -0.59
C ASP A 185 -13.69 -17.71 -1.84
N PRO A 186 -14.15 -18.35 -2.92
CA PRO A 186 -14.59 -17.65 -4.12
C PRO A 186 -15.84 -16.81 -3.81
N GLY A 187 -15.63 -15.54 -3.46
CA GLY A 187 -16.66 -14.51 -3.49
C GLY A 187 -16.80 -13.96 -4.91
N PRO A 188 -17.94 -13.33 -5.28
CA PRO A 188 -18.08 -12.70 -6.58
C PRO A 188 -16.96 -11.67 -6.76
N TYR A 189 -16.02 -11.93 -7.68
CA TYR A 189 -14.95 -11.00 -8.01
C TYR A 189 -15.58 -9.75 -8.64
N VAL A 190 -15.65 -8.66 -7.86
CA VAL A 190 -15.93 -7.31 -8.37
C VAL A 190 -14.61 -6.56 -8.50
N GLY A 191 -13.70 -7.10 -9.33
CA GLY A 191 -12.54 -6.32 -9.74
C GLY A 191 -12.95 -5.28 -10.76
N ALA A 192 -12.60 -4.02 -10.51
CA ALA A 192 -12.65 -2.98 -11.52
C ALA A 192 -11.94 -3.47 -12.80
N ALA A 193 -12.62 -3.32 -13.93
CA ALA A 193 -12.09 -3.65 -15.25
C ALA A 193 -10.72 -2.96 -15.46
N PRO A 194 -9.76 -3.60 -16.15
CA PRO A 194 -8.52 -2.94 -16.50
C PRO A 194 -8.84 -1.71 -17.35
N GLY A 195 -8.62 -0.51 -16.79
CA GLY A 195 -8.89 0.77 -17.47
C GLY A 195 -9.69 1.81 -16.68
N SER A 196 -10.13 1.55 -15.44
CA SER A 196 -10.60 2.63 -14.57
C SER A 196 -9.40 3.43 -14.05
N SER A 197 -8.92 4.34 -14.90
CA SER A 197 -8.08 5.46 -14.53
C SER A 197 -8.83 6.26 -13.47
N ASP A 198 -8.47 6.09 -12.19
CA ASP A 198 -8.79 7.05 -11.14
C ASP A 198 -7.99 8.32 -11.45
N GLY A 199 -8.54 9.11 -12.38
CA GLY A 199 -8.08 10.45 -12.68
C GLY A 199 -8.50 11.34 -11.53
N ASP A 200 -7.63 11.50 -10.54
CA ASP A 200 -7.63 12.70 -9.71
C ASP A 200 -7.13 13.85 -10.60
N SER A 201 -7.99 14.30 -11.51
CA SER A 201 -7.79 15.55 -12.22
C SER A 201 -7.93 16.64 -11.18
N SER A 202 -6.79 17.21 -10.78
CA SER A 202 -6.76 18.56 -10.24
C SER A 202 -7.55 19.45 -11.20
N SER A 203 -8.77 19.81 -10.83
CA SER A 203 -9.54 20.78 -11.59
C SER A 203 -8.87 22.14 -11.41
N ASP A 204 -8.23 22.61 -12.48
CA ASP A 204 -8.08 24.04 -12.71
C ASP A 204 -9.45 24.70 -12.52
N ALA A 205 -9.48 25.72 -11.68
CA ALA A 205 -10.69 26.46 -11.35
C ALA A 205 -11.26 27.16 -12.59
N ALA A 206 -12.31 26.60 -13.16
CA ALA A 206 -13.28 27.38 -13.94
C ALA A 206 -14.42 27.78 -13.00
N ALA A 207 -14.42 29.05 -12.60
CA ALA A 207 -15.52 29.64 -11.83
C ALA A 207 -16.83 29.52 -12.62
N TYR A 208 -17.74 28.68 -12.15
CA TYR A 208 -19.14 28.73 -12.58
C TYR A 208 -19.86 29.79 -11.75
N GLU A 209 -20.20 30.93 -12.37
CA GLU A 209 -21.15 31.88 -11.79
C GLU A 209 -22.56 31.27 -11.86
N VAL A 210 -23.17 31.06 -10.70
CA VAL A 210 -24.60 30.71 -10.59
C VAL A 210 -25.38 32.01 -10.43
N PRO A 211 -26.21 32.43 -11.42
CA PRO A 211 -27.02 33.62 -11.28
C PRO A 211 -28.15 33.35 -10.28
N VAL A 212 -28.10 34.01 -9.12
CA VAL A 212 -29.18 33.99 -8.13
C VAL A 212 -30.21 35.07 -8.50
N SER A 213 -31.31 34.68 -9.14
CA SER A 213 -32.47 35.57 -9.28
C SER A 213 -33.20 35.67 -7.94
N ARG A 214 -33.13 36.85 -7.30
CA ARG A 214 -34.03 37.19 -6.19
C ARG A 214 -35.43 37.38 -6.76
N ARG A 215 -36.40 36.58 -6.31
CA ARG A 215 -37.82 36.86 -6.56
C ARG A 215 -38.20 38.14 -5.83
N ALA A 216 -38.85 39.05 -6.55
CA ALA A 216 -39.53 40.21 -6.00
C ALA A 216 -40.80 39.79 -5.25
#